data_AF-A0A2M7PP64-F1
#
_entry.id   AF-A0A2M7PP64-F1
#
_cell.length_a   1.000
_cell.length_b   1.000
_cell.length_c   1.000
_cell.angle_alpha   90.00
_cell.angle_beta   90.00
_cell.angle_gamma   90.00
#
_symmetry.space_group_name_H-M   'P 1'
#
loop_
_entity.id
_entity.type
_entity.pdbx_description
1 polymer ?
#
loop_
_entity_poly.entity_id
_entity_poly.type
_entity_poly.pdbx_seq_one_letter_code
_entity_poly.pdbx_strand_id
1 'polypeptide(L)' 'GKVRGACLDVLEYEGLSFEAIQQSPEFARLTAMKNVILTPHIAGWTNESNIKMAQILAAKVRELKL' A
#
# COMPACT_ATOMS: atom_id res chain seq x y z
N GLY A 1 22.79 -4.20 14.24
CA GLY A 1 21.41 -4.07 14.75
C GLY A 1 20.72 -5.43 14.74
N LYS A 2 19.54 -5.54 15.35
CA LYS A 2 18.76 -6.79 15.46
C LYS A 2 18.09 -7.22 14.15
N VAL A 3 17.74 -6.26 13.29
CA VAL A 3 17.11 -6.47 11.98
C VAL A 3 18.13 -6.20 10.87
N ARG A 4 18.20 -7.09 9.85
CA ARG A 4 19.16 -6.97 8.74
C ARG A 4 18.67 -6.10 7.58
N GLY A 5 17.36 -5.99 7.40
CA GLY A 5 16.69 -5.16 6.39
C GLY A 5 15.17 -5.28 6.50
N ALA A 6 14.44 -4.45 5.77
CA ALA A 6 12.98 -4.43 5.78
C ALA A 6 12.40 -4.09 4.40
N CYS A 7 11.22 -4.62 4.09
CA CYS A 7 10.39 -4.19 2.98
C CYS A 7 9.05 -3.76 3.56
N LEU A 8 8.64 -2.51 3.33
CA LEU A 8 7.42 -1.93 3.89
C LEU A 8 6.52 -1.48 2.73
N ASP A 9 5.35 -2.10 2.60
CA ASP A 9 4.33 -1.69 1.61
C ASP A 9 3.29 -0.75 2.21
N VAL A 10 3.09 -0.79 3.54
CA VAL A 10 2.19 0.13 4.25
C VAL A 10 3.05 1.04 5.12
N LEU A 11 2.84 2.35 4.99
CA LEU A 11 3.56 3.35 5.76
C LEU A 11 2.69 3.84 6.92
N GLU A 12 3.32 4.11 8.08
CA GLU A 12 2.62 4.52 9.30
C GLU A 12 1.76 5.79 9.11
N TYR A 13 2.19 6.69 8.21
CA TYR A 13 1.51 7.95 7.89
C TYR A 13 1.18 8.07 6.40
N GLU A 14 0.63 7.01 5.79
CA GLU A 14 0.06 7.11 4.44
C GLU A 14 -1.30 7.84 4.47
N GLY A 15 -1.49 8.78 3.52
CA GLY A 15 -2.78 9.45 3.34
C GLY A 15 -3.86 8.49 2.80
N LEU A 16 -5.13 8.83 3.04
CA LEU A 16 -6.27 8.09 2.46
C LEU A 16 -6.27 8.09 0.93
N SER A 17 -5.72 9.14 0.30
CA SER A 17 -5.30 9.11 -1.10
C SER A 17 -3.78 8.97 -1.14
N PHE A 18 -3.29 8.09 -2.00
CA PHE A 18 -1.87 7.82 -2.26
C PHE A 18 -1.05 9.04 -2.74
N GLU A 19 -1.61 10.24 -2.65
CA GLU A 19 -1.08 11.49 -3.17
C GLU A 19 -0.33 12.28 -2.10
N ALA A 20 -0.55 12.01 -0.80
CA ALA A 20 0.10 12.72 0.29
C ALA A 20 0.77 11.76 1.28
N ILE A 21 2.08 11.55 1.11
CA ILE A 21 2.92 10.96 2.16
C ILE A 21 3.32 12.09 3.11
N GLN A 22 2.96 11.99 4.39
CA GLN A 22 3.49 12.90 5.39
C GLN A 22 4.99 12.62 5.59
N GLN A 23 5.80 13.65 5.34
CA GLN A 23 7.25 13.59 5.54
C GLN A 23 7.55 13.63 7.04
N SER A 24 7.57 12.46 7.68
CA SER A 24 8.01 12.33 9.07
C SER A 24 9.54 12.12 9.15
N PRO A 25 10.18 12.44 10.29
CA PRO A 25 11.59 12.11 10.51
C PRO A 25 11.91 10.62 10.33
N GLU A 26 10.97 9.75 10.67
CA GLU A 26 11.06 8.30 10.50
C GLU A 26 11.05 7.91 9.03
N PHE A 27 10.14 8.51 8.24
CA PHE A 27 10.09 8.28 6.79
C PHE A 27 11.38 8.74 6.09
N ALA A 28 11.89 9.92 6.45
CA ALA A 28 13.18 10.41 5.94
C ALA A 28 14.35 9.47 6.33
N ARG A 29 14.31 8.91 7.55
CA ARG A 29 15.31 7.93 8.00
C ARG A 29 15.22 6.61 7.23
N LEU A 30 14.01 6.09 7.02
CA LEU A 30 13.77 4.82 6.32
C LEU A 30 14.14 4.90 4.84
N THR A 31 13.78 6.01 4.17
CA THR A 31 14.11 6.26 2.76
C THR A 31 15.63 6.38 2.52
N ALA A 32 16.40 6.83 3.52
CA ALA A 32 17.86 6.92 3.44
C ALA A 32 18.59 5.57 3.67
N MET A 33 17.90 4.53 4.17
CA MET A 33 18.53 3.25 4.50
C MET A 33 18.65 2.35 3.25
N LYS A 34 19.88 1.98 2.88
CA LYS A 34 20.16 1.09 1.73
C LYS A 34 19.57 -0.32 1.85
N ASN A 35 19.26 -0.76 3.06
CA ASN A 35 18.71 -2.08 3.37
C ASN A 35 17.19 -2.03 3.65
N VAL A 36 16.53 -0.94 3.26
CA VAL A 36 15.08 -0.77 3.38
C VAL A 36 14.51 -0.51 1.99
N ILE A 37 13.42 -1.21 1.65
CA ILE A 37 12.63 -0.98 0.44
C ILE A 37 11.24 -0.54 0.87
N LEU A 38 10.75 0.54 0.27
CA LEU A 38 9.41 1.07 0.51
C LEU A 38 8.59 1.02 -0.78
N THR A 39 7.34 0.60 -0.68
CA THR A 39 6.38 0.64 -1.79
C THR A 39 5.08 1.32 -1.31
N PRO A 40 4.36 2.06 -2.18
CA PRO A 40 3.20 2.84 -1.75
C PRO A 40 1.90 2.02 -1.79
N HIS A 41 1.78 1.00 -0.95
CA HIS A 41 0.59 0.14 -0.79
C HIS A 41 0.13 -0.51 -2.11
N ILE A 42 1.08 -1.06 -2.85
CA ILE A 42 0.84 -1.63 -4.18
C ILE A 42 1.01 -3.15 -4.22
N ALA A 43 1.15 -3.83 -3.07
CA ALA A 43 1.31 -5.28 -3.05
C ALA A 43 0.14 -6.03 -3.74
N GLY A 44 -1.05 -5.43 -3.75
CA GLY A 44 -2.24 -5.98 -4.42
C GLY A 44 -2.41 -5.61 -5.89
N TRP A 45 -1.50 -4.82 -6.49
CA TRP A 45 -1.66 -4.31 -7.85
C TRP A 45 -1.17 -5.31 -8.90
N THR A 46 -1.94 -6.38 -9.08
CA THR A 46 -1.76 -7.34 -10.17
C THR A 46 -2.93 -7.29 -11.14
N ASN A 47 -2.72 -7.80 -12.36
CA ASN A 47 -3.78 -7.92 -13.35
C ASN A 47 -4.93 -8.82 -12.83
N GLU A 48 -4.58 -9.93 -12.18
CA GLU A 48 -5.51 -10.89 -11.61
C GLU A 48 -6.32 -10.28 -10.46
N SER A 49 -5.66 -9.53 -9.58
CA SER A 49 -6.30 -8.84 -8.46
C SER A 49 -7.27 -7.77 -8.97
N ASN A 50 -6.87 -6.98 -9.96
CA ASN A 50 -7.73 -5.96 -10.58
C ASN A 50 -9.01 -6.58 -11.16
N ILE A 51 -8.88 -7.66 -11.93
CA ILE A 51 -10.03 -8.40 -12.49
C ILE A 51 -10.92 -8.92 -11.36
N LYS A 52 -10.34 -9.52 -10.32
CA LYS A 52 -11.10 -10.10 -9.21
C LYS A 52 -11.83 -9.04 -8.38
N MET A 53 -11.19 -7.91 -8.12
CA MET A 53 -11.80 -6.77 -7.43
C MET A 53 -13.01 -6.25 -8.21
N ALA A 54 -12.88 -6.05 -9.52
CA ALA A 54 -13.99 -5.62 -10.38
C ALA A 54 -15.17 -6.61 -10.35
N GLN A 55 -14.89 -7.91 -10.42
CA GLN A 55 -15.92 -8.96 -10.32
C GLN A 55 -16.67 -8.94 -8.98
N ILE A 56 -15.93 -8.85 -7.87
CA ILE A 56 -16.52 -8.82 -6.52
C ILE A 56 -17.33 -7.54 -6.33
N LEU A 57 -16.81 -6.39 -6.77
CA LEU A 57 -17.52 -5.12 -6.71
C LEU A 57 -18.84 -5.18 -7.48
N ALA A 58 -18.82 -5.66 -8.72
CA ALA A 58 -20.01 -5.81 -9.54
C ALA A 58 -21.04 -6.77 -8.92
N ALA A 59 -20.59 -7.89 -8.34
CA ALA A 59 -21.47 -8.82 -7.64
C ALA A 59 -22.13 -8.17 -6.42
N LYS A 60 -21.36 -7.47 -5.58
CA LYS A 60 -21.89 -6.76 -4.41
C LYS A 60 -22.90 -5.68 -4.79
N VAL A 61 -22.61 -4.89 -5.83
CA VAL A 61 -23.55 -3.86 -6.31
C VAL A 61 -24.85 -4.48 -6.80
N ARG A 62 -24.82 -5.64 -7.47
CA ARG A 62 -26.03 -6.36 -7.89
C ARG A 62 -26.85 -6.93 -6.74
N GLU A 63 -26.21 -7.27 -5.62
CA GLU A 63 -26.88 -7.75 -4.41
C GLU A 63 -27.53 -6.62 -3.62
N LEU A 64 -27.08 -5.37 -3.80
CA LEU A 64 -27.79 -4.21 -3.28
C LEU A 64 -29.15 -4.13 -3.97
N LYS A 65 -30.23 -4.28 -3.19
CA LYS A 65 -31.61 -4.05 -3.64
C LYS A 65 -31.89 -2.54 -3.75
N LEU A 66 -31.13 -1.86 -4.61
CA LEU A 66 -31.36 -0.47 -4.97
C LEU A 66 -32.51 -0.36 -5.97
#